data_AF-A0AAU5X8K7-F1
#
_entry.id   AF-A0AAU5X8K7-F1
#
_cell.length_a   1.000
_cell.length_b   1.000
_cell.length_c   1.000
_cell.angle_alpha   90.00
_cell.angle_beta   90.00
_cell.angle_gamma   90.00
#
_symmetry.space_group_name_H-M   'P 1'
#
loop_
_entity.id
_entity.type
_entity.pdbx_description
1 polymer ?
#
loop_
_entity_poly.entity_id
_entity_poly.type
_entity_poly.pdbx_seq_one_letter_code
_entity_poly.pdbx_strand_id
1 'polypeptide(L)'
;MLPAGLDTIGLPAASRPMPGRGRWLAWCWGSFAVSVAVTAVVVAAGYSAASLFVEPLAQLIVFATLPVIRHLRLAGLRGDGRYRTVPAPALSAAMLAVAGPSGVREVTVRVGQVGGFARCFRAGRRTVVLVHERLPVVPEAARFFLAHEAAHLARYDVFRRPAAFMTALVCLFDLGAVWPPALIPGVVAVVAVVAVVNRAGERDCDRLAVRWVGLAAAERAFSVVQRAYRRSVRSLFVHPTPAQRLAACRISAEA
;
A
#
# COMPACT_ATOMS: atom_id res chain seq x y z
N MET A 1 20.84 4.35 -23.32
CA MET A 1 19.48 4.28 -23.90
C MET A 1 18.42 4.53 -22.83
N LEU A 2 17.53 5.50 -23.03
CA LEU A 2 16.27 5.61 -22.28
C LEU A 2 15.41 4.38 -22.59
N PRO A 3 14.63 3.83 -21.65
CA PRO A 3 13.69 2.77 -22.02
C PRO A 3 12.63 3.42 -22.90
N ALA A 4 12.75 3.24 -24.22
CA ALA A 4 11.71 3.64 -25.14
C ALA A 4 10.39 2.95 -24.71
N GLY A 5 9.30 3.71 -24.64
CA GLY A 5 7.97 3.16 -24.42
C GLY A 5 7.33 3.43 -23.06
N LEU A 6 7.94 4.15 -22.11
CA LEU A 6 7.21 4.54 -20.89
C LEU A 6 6.06 5.51 -21.18
N ASP A 7 6.24 6.42 -22.13
CA ASP A 7 5.19 7.35 -22.55
C ASP A 7 4.09 6.68 -23.40
N THR A 8 4.31 5.46 -23.90
CA THR A 8 3.30 4.67 -24.61
C THR A 8 2.50 3.75 -23.68
N ILE A 9 2.88 3.68 -22.40
CA ILE A 9 2.09 3.01 -21.36
C ILE A 9 0.94 3.95 -20.99
N GLY A 10 -0.13 3.88 -21.78
CA GLY A 10 -1.40 4.52 -21.45
C GLY A 10 -1.97 3.90 -20.18
N LEU A 11 -2.09 4.71 -19.12
CA LEU A 11 -3.01 4.46 -18.03
C LEU A 11 -4.24 5.33 -18.34
N PRO A 12 -5.42 4.75 -18.60
CA PRO A 12 -6.60 5.56 -18.86
C PRO A 12 -6.93 6.41 -17.64
N ALA A 13 -7.48 7.61 -17.89
CA ALA A 13 -8.02 8.45 -16.83
C ALA A 13 -9.07 7.65 -16.05
N ALA A 14 -9.00 7.66 -14.72
CA ALA A 14 -9.92 6.90 -13.88
C ALA A 14 -11.37 7.25 -14.24
N SER A 15 -12.13 6.29 -14.77
CA SER A 15 -13.50 6.51 -15.27
C SER A 15 -14.54 6.65 -14.15
N ARG A 16 -14.17 6.44 -12.88
CA ARG A 16 -15.05 6.58 -11.72
C ARG A 16 -14.34 7.22 -10.52
N PRO A 17 -15.08 7.96 -9.68
CA PRO A 17 -14.54 8.55 -8.46
C PRO A 17 -14.00 7.44 -7.56
N MET A 18 -12.72 7.56 -7.23
CA MET A 18 -12.07 6.69 -6.26
C MET A 18 -12.74 6.83 -4.89
N PRO A 19 -12.72 5.80 -4.02
CA PRO A 19 -13.27 5.92 -2.68
C PRO A 19 -12.64 7.14 -2.00
N GLY A 20 -13.44 8.20 -1.85
CA GLY A 20 -12.95 9.50 -1.43
C GLY A 20 -12.35 9.47 -0.04
N ARG A 21 -11.72 10.59 0.36
CA ARG A 21 -11.15 10.78 1.70
C ARG A 21 -12.08 10.36 2.84
N GLY A 22 -13.40 10.46 2.65
CA GLY A 22 -14.41 10.02 3.62
C GLY A 22 -14.34 8.55 3.99
N ARG A 23 -14.19 7.62 3.03
CA ARG A 23 -14.07 6.18 3.33
C ARG A 23 -12.77 5.86 4.07
N TRP A 24 -11.70 6.57 3.74
CA TRP A 24 -10.43 6.48 4.46
C TRP A 24 -10.56 6.99 5.90
N LEU A 25 -11.12 8.19 6.07
CA LEU A 25 -11.37 8.78 7.39
C LEU A 25 -12.24 7.86 8.24
N ALA A 26 -13.33 7.32 7.70
CA ALA A 26 -14.19 6.38 8.39
C ALA A 26 -13.42 5.12 8.85
N TRP A 27 -12.48 4.62 8.04
CA TRP A 27 -11.66 3.48 8.42
C TRP A 27 -10.69 3.84 9.56
N CYS A 28 -10.00 4.98 9.47
CA CYS A 28 -9.12 5.46 10.54
C CYS A 28 -9.87 5.73 11.84
N TRP A 29 -11.03 6.38 11.76
CA TRP A 29 -11.91 6.63 12.91
C TRP A 29 -12.46 5.34 13.50
N GLY A 30 -12.84 4.37 12.67
CA GLY A 30 -13.28 3.05 13.12
C GLY A 30 -12.18 2.29 13.86
N SER A 31 -10.95 2.28 13.33
CA SER A 31 -9.81 1.68 14.01
C SER A 31 -9.50 2.37 15.34
N PHE A 32 -9.54 3.70 15.36
CA PHE A 32 -9.37 4.48 16.59
C PHE A 32 -10.44 4.15 17.64
N ALA A 33 -11.71 4.12 17.23
CA ALA A 33 -12.83 3.83 18.12
C ALA A 33 -12.69 2.45 18.77
N VAL A 34 -12.20 1.44 18.02
CA VAL A 34 -11.89 0.11 18.57
C VAL A 34 -10.82 0.19 19.66
N SER A 35 -9.73 0.92 19.41
CA SER A 35 -8.66 1.09 20.39
C SER A 35 -9.16 1.77 21.68
N VAL A 36 -9.88 2.88 21.53
CA VAL A 36 -10.47 3.62 22.66
C VAL A 36 -11.44 2.75 23.46
N ALA A 37 -12.25 1.94 22.80
CA ALA A 37 -13.17 1.04 23.49
C ALA A 37 -12.44 -0.01 24.33
N VAL A 38 -11.37 -0.62 23.80
CA VAL A 38 -10.54 -1.59 24.54
C VAL A 38 -9.88 -0.92 25.75
N THR A 39 -9.23 0.23 25.53
CA THR A 39 -8.59 1.00 26.61
C THR A 39 -9.60 1.39 27.69
N ALA A 40 -10.79 1.87 27.31
CA ALA A 40 -11.84 2.24 28.26
C ALA A 40 -12.30 1.05 29.12
N VAL A 41 -12.44 -0.14 28.53
CA VAL A 41 -12.80 -1.36 29.28
C VAL A 41 -11.70 -1.73 30.28
N VAL A 42 -10.43 -1.70 29.88
CA VAL A 42 -9.29 -2.03 30.77
C VAL A 42 -9.19 -1.04 31.92
N VAL A 43 -9.38 0.25 31.66
CA VAL A 43 -9.36 1.30 32.68
C VAL A 43 -10.57 1.19 33.61
N ALA A 44 -11.78 1.01 33.07
CA ALA A 44 -13.00 0.89 33.87
C ALA A 44 -12.98 -0.34 34.79
N ALA A 45 -12.31 -1.41 34.37
CA ALA A 45 -12.10 -2.60 35.21
C ALA A 45 -10.94 -2.44 36.22
N GLY A 46 -10.27 -1.28 36.27
CA GLY A 46 -9.27 -0.95 37.29
C GLY A 46 -7.88 -1.57 37.08
N TYR A 47 -7.61 -2.14 35.90
CA TYR A 47 -6.36 -2.87 35.66
C TYR A 47 -5.15 -1.98 35.39
N SER A 48 -5.31 -0.83 34.70
CA SER A 48 -4.19 0.01 34.30
C SER A 48 -4.59 1.45 33.99
N ALA A 49 -4.22 2.40 34.86
CA ALA A 49 -4.35 3.83 34.56
C ALA A 49 -3.36 4.29 33.46
N ALA A 50 -2.24 3.57 33.28
CA ALA A 50 -1.25 3.87 32.26
C ALA A 50 -1.80 3.72 30.83
N SER A 51 -2.81 2.86 30.64
CA SER A 51 -3.47 2.63 29.35
C SER A 51 -4.12 3.91 28.78
N LEU A 52 -4.52 4.86 29.63
CA LEU A 52 -5.03 6.17 29.21
C LEU A 52 -4.04 6.99 28.38
N PHE A 53 -2.73 6.74 28.55
CA PHE A 53 -1.68 7.48 27.84
C PHE A 53 -1.16 6.73 26.61
N VAL A 54 -1.43 5.43 26.48
CA VAL A 54 -0.88 4.57 25.42
C VAL A 54 -1.48 4.92 24.07
N GLU A 55 -2.80 5.07 23.97
CA GLU A 55 -3.45 5.42 22.72
C GLU A 55 -3.04 6.82 22.21
N PRO A 56 -3.09 7.91 23.04
CA PRO A 56 -2.60 9.22 22.62
C PRO A 56 -1.12 9.21 22.21
N LEU A 57 -0.27 8.49 22.95
CA LEU A 57 1.15 8.40 22.64
C LEU A 57 1.39 7.62 21.34
N ALA A 58 0.68 6.52 21.12
CA ALA A 58 0.73 5.73 19.89
C ALA A 58 0.35 6.59 18.68
N GLN A 59 -0.73 7.38 18.79
CA GLN A 59 -1.12 8.30 17.74
C GLN A 59 -0.09 9.39 17.51
N LEU A 60 0.41 10.01 18.58
CA LEU A 60 1.44 11.04 18.48
C LEU A 60 2.67 10.49 17.74
N ILE A 61 3.15 9.30 18.11
CA ILE A 61 4.27 8.63 17.45
C ILE A 61 3.96 8.44 15.96
N VAL A 62 2.79 7.92 15.60
CA VAL A 62 2.43 7.70 14.19
C VAL A 62 2.37 9.00 13.42
N PHE A 63 1.64 10.00 13.92
CA PHE A 63 1.45 11.26 13.21
C PHE A 63 2.72 12.12 13.16
N ALA A 64 3.60 12.02 14.16
CA ALA A 64 4.88 12.73 14.17
C ALA A 64 5.96 12.02 13.34
N THR A 65 6.13 10.70 13.51
CA THR A 65 7.27 9.97 12.92
C THR A 65 7.02 9.54 11.48
N LEU A 66 5.80 9.14 11.12
CA LEU A 66 5.50 8.59 9.80
C LEU A 66 5.73 9.60 8.67
N PRO A 67 5.38 10.90 8.79
CA PRO A 67 5.76 11.90 7.80
C PRO A 67 7.27 12.02 7.67
N VAL A 68 8.01 12.07 8.78
CA VAL A 68 9.47 12.20 8.80
C VAL A 68 10.14 11.01 8.09
N ILE A 69 9.79 9.78 8.46
CA ILE A 69 10.31 8.56 7.83
C ILE A 69 10.06 8.59 6.31
N ARG A 70 8.88 9.04 5.87
CA ARG A 70 8.55 9.13 4.45
C ARG A 70 9.32 10.23 3.73
N HIS A 71 9.50 11.38 4.36
CA HIS A 71 10.31 12.46 3.82
C HIS A 71 11.77 12.03 3.65
N LEU A 72 12.35 11.40 4.68
CA LEU A 72 13.70 10.84 4.62
C LEU A 72 13.81 9.76 3.55
N ARG A 73 12.82 8.85 3.45
CA ARG A 73 12.80 7.81 2.41
C ARG A 73 12.72 8.39 1.01
N LEU A 74 11.89 9.40 0.78
CA LEU A 74 11.83 10.06 -0.54
C LEU A 74 13.11 10.81 -0.87
N ALA A 75 13.72 11.49 0.11
CA ALA A 75 15.00 12.17 -0.07
C ALA A 75 16.11 11.17 -0.41
N GLY A 76 16.21 10.08 0.37
CA GLY A 76 17.15 8.99 0.14
C GLY A 76 16.95 8.32 -1.20
N LEU A 77 15.69 8.11 -1.62
CA LEU A 77 15.41 7.65 -2.97
C LEU A 77 15.99 8.65 -3.98
N ARG A 78 15.61 9.93 -3.94
CA ARG A 78 16.09 10.95 -4.90
C ARG A 78 17.62 11.02 -5.04
N GLY A 79 18.36 10.78 -3.96
CA GLY A 79 19.83 10.73 -3.96
C GLY A 79 20.45 9.37 -4.35
N ASP A 80 19.67 8.29 -4.40
CA ASP A 80 20.17 6.95 -4.73
C ASP A 80 20.50 6.84 -6.22
N GLY A 81 21.80 6.68 -6.51
CA GLY A 81 22.36 6.57 -7.87
C GLY A 81 21.96 5.29 -8.62
N ARG A 82 21.37 4.29 -7.95
CA ARG A 82 20.84 3.08 -8.61
C ARG A 82 19.60 3.36 -9.45
N TYR A 83 18.97 4.52 -9.27
CA TYR A 83 17.77 4.94 -9.98
C TYR A 83 18.05 6.19 -10.79
N ARG A 84 17.75 6.16 -12.08
CA ARG A 84 17.82 7.34 -12.95
C ARG A 84 16.46 8.02 -13.05
N THR A 85 16.41 9.34 -12.92
CA THR A 85 15.20 10.12 -13.22
C THR A 85 15.00 10.16 -14.73
N VAL A 86 13.78 9.89 -15.19
CA VAL A 86 13.45 9.81 -16.62
C VAL A 86 12.25 10.73 -16.90
N PRO A 87 12.29 11.55 -17.97
CA PRO A 87 11.09 12.27 -18.41
C PRO A 87 10.05 11.26 -18.90
N ALA A 88 8.88 11.28 -18.28
CA ALA A 88 7.74 10.43 -18.63
C ALA A 88 6.43 11.22 -18.42
N PRO A 89 6.19 12.28 -19.22
CA PRO A 89 5.06 13.17 -19.04
C PRO A 89 3.71 12.45 -19.11
N ALA A 90 3.53 11.46 -19.99
CA ALA A 90 2.26 10.74 -20.12
C ALA A 90 1.96 9.91 -18.87
N LEU A 91 2.96 9.16 -18.38
CA LEU A 91 2.83 8.38 -17.14
C LEU A 91 2.61 9.30 -15.94
N SER A 92 3.33 10.42 -15.86
CA SER A 92 3.19 11.38 -14.77
C SER A 92 1.79 12.00 -14.75
N ALA A 93 1.28 12.42 -15.92
CA ALA A 93 -0.06 12.96 -16.07
C ALA A 93 -1.13 11.93 -15.66
N ALA A 94 -0.98 10.67 -16.08
CA ALA A 94 -1.94 9.63 -15.72
C ALA A 94 -1.92 9.28 -14.22
N MET A 95 -0.72 9.21 -13.61
CA MET A 95 -0.60 9.04 -12.15
C MET A 95 -1.23 10.22 -11.39
N LEU A 96 -1.08 11.45 -11.90
CA LEU A 96 -1.72 12.64 -11.35
C LEU A 96 -3.24 12.63 -11.53
N ALA A 97 -3.75 12.15 -12.67
CA ALA A 97 -5.19 12.02 -12.89
C ALA A 97 -5.83 11.05 -11.88
N VAL A 98 -5.17 9.92 -11.61
CA VAL A 98 -5.65 8.89 -10.67
C VAL A 98 -5.47 9.31 -9.21
N ALA A 99 -4.27 9.79 -8.83
CA ALA A 99 -3.92 10.07 -7.43
C ALA A 99 -4.08 11.55 -7.03
N GLY A 100 -4.42 12.43 -7.96
CA GLY A 100 -4.67 13.85 -7.75
C GLY A 100 -5.77 14.18 -6.75
N PRO A 101 -6.95 13.50 -6.78
CA PRO A 101 -7.98 13.63 -5.76
C PRO A 101 -7.44 13.28 -4.36
N SER A 102 -6.49 12.35 -4.31
CA SER A 102 -5.78 11.96 -3.11
C SER A 102 -4.70 12.97 -2.70
N GLY A 103 -4.61 14.14 -3.34
CA GLY A 103 -3.70 15.23 -2.98
C GLY A 103 -2.28 15.08 -3.51
N VAL A 104 -2.01 14.13 -4.40
CA VAL A 104 -0.76 14.09 -5.17
C VAL A 104 -0.75 15.25 -6.17
N ARG A 105 0.33 16.01 -6.21
CA ARG A 105 0.51 17.17 -7.11
C ARG A 105 1.79 17.09 -7.93
N GLU A 106 2.76 16.30 -7.47
CA GLU A 106 4.06 16.14 -8.13
C GLU A 106 4.38 14.64 -8.22
N VAL A 107 4.73 14.18 -9.43
CA VAL A 107 5.15 12.80 -9.70
C VAL A 107 6.53 12.82 -10.32
N THR A 108 7.47 12.08 -9.73
CA THR A 108 8.80 11.85 -10.28
C THR A 108 8.92 10.39 -10.70
N VAL A 109 9.20 10.12 -11.96
CA VAL A 109 9.42 8.77 -12.48
C VAL A 109 10.92 8.47 -12.47
N ARG A 110 11.29 7.33 -11.88
CA ARG A 110 12.67 6.86 -11.83
C ARG A 110 12.76 5.40 -12.22
N VAL A 111 13.80 5.06 -12.96
CA VAL A 111 14.02 3.72 -13.54
C VAL A 111 15.28 3.11 -12.95
N GLY A 112 15.24 1.84 -12.58
CA GLY A 112 16.41 1.09 -12.12
C GLY A 112 16.07 -0.33 -11.69
N GLN A 113 16.95 -0.96 -10.92
CA GLN A 113 16.71 -2.27 -10.33
C GLN A 113 15.83 -2.13 -9.08
N VAL A 114 14.58 -2.58 -9.18
CA VAL A 114 13.57 -2.50 -8.10
C VAL A 114 13.28 -3.90 -7.60
N GLY A 115 13.05 -4.07 -6.28
CA GLY A 115 12.52 -5.32 -5.74
C GLY A 115 11.08 -5.55 -6.21
N GLY A 116 10.89 -6.08 -7.42
CA GLY A 116 9.60 -6.18 -8.11
C GLY A 116 9.63 -5.47 -9.47
N PHE A 117 8.45 -5.19 -10.05
CA PHE A 117 8.34 -4.57 -11.38
C PHE A 117 8.08 -3.06 -11.32
N ALA A 118 7.29 -2.60 -10.35
CA ALA A 118 7.07 -1.18 -10.07
C ALA A 118 6.87 -0.99 -8.56
N ARG A 119 7.14 0.21 -8.05
CA ARG A 119 6.81 0.63 -6.69
C ARG A 119 6.52 2.12 -6.64
N CYS A 120 5.55 2.54 -5.86
CA CYS A 120 5.30 3.94 -5.56
C CYS A 120 5.63 4.31 -4.11
N PHE A 121 6.11 5.54 -3.93
CA PHE A 121 6.38 6.13 -2.63
C PHE A 121 5.79 7.52 -2.58
N ARG A 122 5.19 7.87 -1.45
CA ARG A 122 4.52 9.16 -1.27
C ARG A 122 4.88 9.82 0.05
N ALA A 123 5.16 11.12 0.00
CA ALA A 123 5.23 12.00 1.17
C ALA A 123 4.54 13.34 0.84
N GLY A 124 3.52 13.69 1.61
CA GLY A 124 2.69 14.88 1.35
C GLY A 124 2.07 14.87 -0.05
N ARG A 125 2.40 15.90 -0.83
CA ARG A 125 1.91 16.14 -2.21
C ARG A 125 2.82 15.53 -3.29
N ARG A 126 3.94 14.91 -2.88
CA ARG A 126 4.96 14.40 -3.79
C ARG A 126 4.96 12.87 -3.83
N THR A 127 5.14 12.32 -5.01
CA THR A 127 5.25 10.89 -5.25
C THR A 127 6.48 10.58 -6.11
N VAL A 128 7.18 9.49 -5.76
CA VAL A 128 8.20 8.87 -6.62
C VAL A 128 7.68 7.52 -7.09
N VAL A 129 7.69 7.31 -8.40
CA VAL A 129 7.35 6.03 -9.03
C VAL A 129 8.65 5.39 -9.50
N LEU A 130 9.01 4.27 -8.89
CA LEU A 130 10.12 3.44 -9.31
C LEU A 130 9.63 2.39 -10.31
N VAL A 131 10.27 2.33 -11.47
CA VAL A 131 9.98 1.37 -12.53
C VAL A 131 11.20 0.47 -12.72
N HIS A 132 10.97 -0.83 -12.74
CA HIS A 132 12.02 -1.78 -13.10
C HIS A 132 12.43 -1.57 -14.57
N GLU A 133 13.73 -1.52 -14.86
CA GLU A 133 14.25 -1.22 -16.21
C GLU A 133 13.77 -2.18 -17.31
N ARG A 134 13.49 -3.43 -16.96
CA ARG A 134 12.96 -4.47 -17.87
C ARG A 134 11.45 -4.38 -18.10
N LEU A 135 10.73 -3.61 -17.29
CA LEU A 135 9.28 -3.56 -17.35
C LEU A 135 8.73 -3.03 -18.70
N PRO A 136 9.33 -2.00 -19.33
CA PRO A 136 8.83 -1.45 -20.60
C PRO A 136 8.85 -2.43 -21.78
N VAL A 137 9.61 -3.53 -21.68
CA VAL A 137 9.68 -4.57 -22.71
C VAL A 137 8.36 -5.35 -22.85
N VAL A 138 7.49 -5.30 -21.84
CA VAL A 138 6.16 -5.93 -21.87
C VAL A 138 5.09 -4.88 -21.55
N PRO A 139 4.68 -4.05 -22.53
CA PRO A 139 3.85 -2.86 -22.29
C PRO A 139 2.53 -3.16 -21.57
N GLU A 140 1.87 -4.27 -21.90
CA GLU A 140 0.62 -4.70 -21.26
C GLU A 140 0.81 -5.02 -19.77
N ALA A 141 1.89 -5.73 -19.44
CA ALA A 141 2.24 -6.00 -18.05
C ALA A 141 2.60 -4.71 -17.31
N ALA A 142 3.34 -3.81 -17.97
CA ALA A 142 3.72 -2.52 -17.42
C ALA A 142 2.50 -1.65 -17.07
N ARG A 143 1.50 -1.61 -17.96
CA ARG A 143 0.22 -0.92 -17.70
C ARG A 143 -0.43 -1.45 -16.42
N PHE A 144 -0.52 -2.76 -16.25
CA PHE A 144 -1.12 -3.34 -15.05
C PHE A 144 -0.33 -3.04 -13.78
N PHE A 145 1.00 -3.22 -13.77
CA PHE A 145 1.80 -2.93 -12.57
C PHE A 145 1.75 -1.46 -12.18
N LEU A 146 1.79 -0.54 -13.15
CA LEU A 146 1.69 0.89 -12.88
C LEU A 146 0.28 1.29 -12.43
N ALA A 147 -0.76 0.68 -12.99
CA ALA A 147 -2.13 0.84 -12.51
C ALA A 147 -2.28 0.34 -11.05
N HIS A 148 -1.67 -0.79 -10.71
CA HIS A 148 -1.68 -1.33 -9.36
C HIS A 148 -1.00 -0.37 -8.35
N GLU A 149 0.15 0.18 -8.70
CA GLU A 149 0.83 1.18 -7.87
C GLU A 149 0.02 2.49 -7.77
N ALA A 150 -0.63 2.92 -8.85
CA ALA A 150 -1.54 4.07 -8.81
C ALA A 150 -2.71 3.85 -7.85
N ALA A 151 -3.24 2.63 -7.78
CA ALA A 151 -4.31 2.26 -6.87
C ALA A 151 -3.90 2.39 -5.40
N HIS A 152 -2.66 2.00 -5.05
CA HIS A 152 -2.12 2.21 -3.70
C HIS A 152 -2.08 3.69 -3.31
N LEU A 153 -1.63 4.56 -4.22
CA LEU A 153 -1.56 5.99 -3.97
C LEU A 153 -2.95 6.59 -3.75
N ALA A 154 -3.90 6.20 -4.58
CA ALA A 154 -5.20 6.79 -4.56
C ALA A 154 -6.05 6.30 -3.38
N ARG A 155 -5.88 5.04 -2.95
CA ARG A 155 -6.53 4.49 -1.75
C ARG A 155 -5.91 4.96 -0.42
N TYR A 156 -4.83 5.74 -0.47
CA TYR A 156 -4.09 6.15 0.72
C TYR A 156 -3.62 4.96 1.58
N ASP A 157 -3.28 3.82 0.96
CA ASP A 157 -2.89 2.60 1.69
C ASP A 157 -1.70 2.82 2.64
N VAL A 158 -0.89 3.84 2.34
CA VAL A 158 0.25 4.26 3.17
C VAL A 158 -0.17 4.59 4.61
N PHE A 159 -1.41 5.05 4.85
CA PHE A 159 -1.94 5.35 6.20
C PHE A 159 -2.78 4.22 6.78
N ARG A 160 -3.44 3.43 5.94
CA ARG A 160 -4.28 2.31 6.38
C ARG A 160 -3.48 1.25 7.14
N ARG A 161 -2.30 0.88 6.61
CA ARG A 161 -1.46 -0.17 7.22
C ARG A 161 -0.91 0.25 8.61
N PRO A 162 -0.32 1.45 8.78
CA PRO A 162 0.10 1.91 10.11
C PRO A 162 -1.04 2.04 11.11
N ALA A 163 -2.22 2.53 10.70
CA ALA A 163 -3.37 2.63 11.59
C ALA A 163 -3.81 1.25 12.12
N ALA A 164 -3.91 0.26 11.22
CA ALA A 164 -4.24 -1.12 11.58
C ALA A 164 -3.23 -1.72 12.57
N PHE A 165 -1.94 -1.56 12.24
CA PHE A 165 -0.84 -2.08 13.05
C PHE A 165 -0.84 -1.47 14.45
N MET A 166 -1.02 -0.17 14.56
CA MET A 166 -0.97 0.55 15.83
C MET A 166 -2.18 0.25 16.70
N THR A 167 -3.37 0.20 16.12
CA THR A 167 -4.58 -0.26 16.83
C THR A 167 -4.35 -1.66 17.42
N ALA A 168 -3.79 -2.57 16.62
CA ALA A 168 -3.51 -3.93 17.07
C ALA A 168 -2.45 -3.98 18.19
N LEU A 169 -1.43 -3.11 18.15
CA LEU A 169 -0.44 -3.00 19.21
C LEU A 169 -1.00 -2.42 20.52
N VAL A 170 -1.85 -1.40 20.44
CA VAL A 170 -2.50 -0.82 21.64
C VAL A 170 -3.41 -1.87 22.29
N CYS A 171 -4.24 -2.56 21.50
CA CYS A 171 -5.06 -3.66 22.00
C CYS A 171 -4.21 -4.78 22.63
N LEU A 172 -3.05 -5.10 22.04
CA LEU A 172 -2.14 -6.12 22.59
C LEU A 172 -1.53 -5.68 23.93
N PHE A 173 -1.13 -4.40 24.03
CA PHE A 173 -0.61 -3.83 25.27
C PHE A 173 -1.66 -3.92 26.38
N ASP A 174 -2.88 -3.45 26.10
CA ASP A 174 -4.00 -3.46 27.04
C ASP A 174 -4.38 -4.88 27.46
N LEU A 175 -4.39 -5.83 26.51
CA LEU A 175 -4.60 -7.25 26.81
C LEU A 175 -3.50 -7.82 27.71
N GLY A 176 -2.24 -7.44 27.47
CA GLY A 176 -1.10 -7.86 28.30
C GLY A 176 -1.14 -7.31 29.72
N ALA A 177 -1.72 -6.12 29.91
CA ALA A 177 -1.92 -5.53 31.24
C ALA A 177 -2.95 -6.32 32.07
N VAL A 178 -3.99 -6.87 31.41
CA VAL A 178 -5.04 -7.67 32.08
C VAL A 178 -4.62 -9.14 32.24
N TRP A 179 -4.03 -9.73 31.20
CA TRP A 179 -3.67 -11.14 31.16
C TRP A 179 -2.33 -11.34 30.44
N PRO A 180 -1.18 -11.24 31.16
CA PRO A 180 0.14 -11.32 30.55
C PRO A 180 0.40 -12.58 29.69
N PRO A 181 -0.08 -13.79 30.06
CA PRO A 181 0.03 -14.98 29.21
C PRO A 181 -0.61 -14.81 27.81
N ALA A 182 -1.59 -13.92 27.65
CA ALA A 182 -2.24 -13.64 26.37
C ALA A 182 -1.34 -12.91 25.37
N LEU A 183 -0.19 -12.37 25.80
CA LEU A 183 0.73 -11.66 24.92
C LEU A 183 1.25 -12.55 23.78
N ILE A 184 1.53 -13.83 24.06
CA ILE A 184 2.05 -14.77 23.05
C ILE A 184 1.02 -15.03 21.93
N PRO A 185 -0.21 -15.52 22.22
CA PRO A 185 -1.23 -15.66 21.18
C PRO A 185 -1.66 -14.30 20.59
N GLY A 186 -1.60 -13.23 21.39
CA GLY A 186 -1.90 -11.87 20.95
C GLY A 186 -0.94 -11.37 19.86
N VAL A 187 0.38 -11.57 20.00
CA VAL A 187 1.37 -11.23 18.96
C VAL A 187 1.07 -11.98 17.66
N VAL A 188 0.74 -13.27 17.75
CA VAL A 188 0.36 -14.06 16.56
C VAL A 188 -0.90 -13.49 15.91
N ALA A 189 -1.89 -13.09 16.69
CA ALA A 189 -3.10 -12.44 16.20
C ALA A 189 -2.80 -11.09 15.51
N VAL A 190 -1.92 -10.26 16.08
CA VAL A 190 -1.48 -8.99 15.45
C VAL A 190 -0.85 -9.26 14.08
N VAL A 191 0.07 -10.22 13.99
CA VAL A 191 0.71 -10.61 12.71
C VAL A 191 -0.33 -11.09 11.71
N ALA A 192 -1.28 -11.92 12.13
CA ALA A 192 -2.36 -12.43 11.28
C ALA A 192 -3.26 -11.29 10.77
N VAL A 193 -3.68 -10.37 11.63
CA VAL A 193 -4.52 -9.21 11.26
C VAL A 193 -3.79 -8.33 10.25
N VAL A 194 -2.52 -8.01 10.49
CA VAL A 194 -1.70 -7.21 9.57
C VAL A 194 -1.56 -7.91 8.21
N ALA A 195 -1.32 -9.22 8.22
CA ALA A 195 -1.25 -10.02 6.99
C ALA A 195 -2.57 -10.01 6.22
N VAL A 196 -3.71 -10.15 6.90
CA VAL A 196 -5.05 -10.09 6.30
C VAL A 196 -5.31 -8.71 5.69
N VAL A 197 -5.06 -7.64 6.43
CA VAL A 197 -5.24 -6.25 5.96
C VAL A 197 -4.35 -5.97 4.75
N ASN A 198 -3.09 -6.42 4.78
CA ASN A 198 -2.17 -6.29 3.64
C ASN A 198 -2.70 -7.04 2.42
N ARG A 199 -3.05 -8.32 2.56
CA ARG A 199 -3.56 -9.14 1.47
C ARG A 199 -4.87 -8.61 0.88
N ALA A 200 -5.79 -8.13 1.71
CA ALA A 200 -7.02 -7.50 1.27
C ALA A 200 -6.73 -6.20 0.50
N GLY A 201 -5.80 -5.39 1.02
CA GLY A 201 -5.28 -4.20 0.35
C GLY A 201 -4.76 -4.49 -1.05
N GLU A 202 -3.90 -5.49 -1.21
CA GLU A 202 -3.34 -5.89 -2.51
C GLU A 202 -4.43 -6.32 -3.50
N ARG A 203 -5.40 -7.13 -3.05
CA ARG A 203 -6.53 -7.58 -3.90
C ARG A 203 -7.39 -6.42 -4.39
N ASP A 204 -7.68 -5.46 -3.51
CA ASP A 204 -8.45 -4.28 -3.90
C ASP A 204 -7.70 -3.39 -4.89
N CYS A 205 -6.36 -3.30 -4.78
CA CYS A 205 -5.54 -2.62 -5.78
C CYS A 205 -5.54 -3.36 -7.12
N ASP A 206 -5.48 -4.70 -7.10
CA ASP A 206 -5.62 -5.52 -8.31
C ASP A 206 -6.96 -5.30 -9.00
N ARG A 207 -8.06 -5.25 -8.24
CA ARG A 207 -9.40 -4.97 -8.76
C ARG A 207 -9.47 -3.61 -9.46
N LEU A 208 -8.91 -2.58 -8.84
CA LEU A 208 -8.87 -1.25 -9.44
C LEU A 208 -7.99 -1.23 -10.69
N ALA A 209 -6.83 -1.88 -10.65
CA ALA A 209 -5.96 -2.01 -11.80
C ALA A 209 -6.65 -2.71 -12.98
N VAL A 210 -7.32 -3.85 -12.75
CA VAL A 210 -8.13 -4.55 -13.78
C VAL A 210 -9.19 -3.63 -14.35
N ARG A 211 -9.90 -2.88 -13.51
CA ARG A 211 -10.93 -1.93 -13.97
C ARG A 211 -10.38 -0.81 -14.84
N TRP A 212 -9.12 -0.42 -14.64
CA TRP A 212 -8.48 0.62 -15.45
C TRP A 212 -7.89 0.05 -16.73
N VAL A 213 -7.15 -1.05 -16.68
CA VAL A 213 -6.34 -1.51 -17.84
C VAL A 213 -6.85 -2.81 -18.48
N GLY A 214 -7.91 -3.40 -17.95
CA GLY A 214 -8.52 -4.64 -18.42
C GLY A 214 -7.85 -5.91 -17.88
N LEU A 215 -8.58 -7.03 -17.98
CA LEU A 215 -8.13 -8.35 -17.52
C LEU A 215 -6.92 -8.87 -18.32
N ALA A 216 -6.87 -8.62 -19.63
CA ALA A 216 -5.76 -9.08 -20.48
C ALA A 216 -4.40 -8.53 -20.00
N ALA A 217 -4.34 -7.26 -19.59
CA ALA A 217 -3.13 -6.67 -19.03
C ALA A 217 -2.71 -7.35 -17.72
N ALA A 218 -3.68 -7.69 -16.86
CA ALA A 218 -3.43 -8.43 -15.63
C ALA A 218 -2.89 -9.84 -15.89
N GLU A 219 -3.48 -10.58 -16.82
CA GLU A 219 -3.01 -11.92 -17.22
C GLU A 219 -1.57 -11.89 -17.73
N ARG A 220 -1.24 -10.89 -18.55
CA ARG A 220 0.12 -10.70 -19.06
C ARG A 220 1.09 -10.35 -17.94
N ALA A 221 0.71 -9.47 -17.01
CA ALA A 221 1.51 -9.15 -15.82
C ALA A 221 1.79 -10.38 -14.94
N PHE A 222 0.76 -11.16 -14.60
CA PHE A 222 0.95 -12.34 -13.76
C PHE A 222 1.71 -13.46 -14.49
N SER A 223 1.60 -13.58 -15.82
CA SER A 223 2.44 -14.49 -16.60
C SER A 223 3.94 -14.15 -16.52
N VAL A 224 4.28 -12.86 -16.48
CA VAL A 224 5.66 -12.38 -16.32
C VAL A 224 6.16 -12.69 -14.91
N VAL A 225 5.33 -12.44 -13.90
CA VAL A 225 5.67 -12.75 -12.50
C VAL A 225 5.86 -14.24 -12.31
N GLN A 226 4.94 -15.09 -12.76
CA GLN A 226 5.01 -16.54 -12.61
C GLN A 226 6.28 -17.14 -13.25
N ARG A 227 6.71 -16.61 -14.40
CA ARG A 227 7.99 -16.99 -15.02
C ARG A 227 9.20 -16.59 -14.17
N ALA A 228 9.13 -15.44 -13.49
CA ALA A 228 10.18 -14.98 -12.58
C ALA A 228 10.14 -15.64 -11.18
N TYR A 229 8.99 -16.15 -10.74
CA TYR A 229 8.73 -16.51 -9.33
C TYR A 229 9.11 -17.95 -8.91
N ARG A 230 9.95 -18.66 -9.64
CA ARG A 230 10.27 -20.08 -9.34
C ARG A 230 10.99 -20.34 -7.98
N ARG A 231 11.27 -19.34 -7.12
CA ARG A 231 12.15 -19.53 -5.93
C ARG A 231 11.85 -18.76 -4.63
N SER A 232 10.74 -18.03 -4.43
CA SER A 232 10.58 -17.20 -3.21
C SER A 232 9.47 -17.66 -2.25
N VAL A 233 9.86 -18.38 -1.18
CA VAL A 233 9.00 -18.74 -0.03
C VAL A 233 8.66 -17.51 0.84
N ARG A 234 9.48 -16.46 0.80
CA ARG A 234 9.37 -15.23 1.63
C ARG A 234 8.10 -14.41 1.40
N SER A 235 7.36 -14.65 0.32
CA SER A 235 6.23 -13.80 -0.09
C SER A 235 4.88 -14.22 0.47
N LEU A 236 4.73 -15.44 0.99
CA LEU A 236 3.41 -15.98 1.29
C LEU A 236 2.68 -15.17 2.37
N PHE A 237 3.38 -14.64 3.38
CA PHE A 237 2.74 -13.90 4.47
C PHE A 237 2.35 -12.47 4.10
N VAL A 238 3.01 -11.85 3.11
CA VAL A 238 2.85 -10.42 2.82
C VAL A 238 2.02 -10.16 1.57
N HIS A 239 2.14 -11.02 0.55
CA HIS A 239 1.37 -10.91 -0.69
C HIS A 239 0.70 -12.26 -1.02
N PRO A 240 -0.57 -12.27 -1.48
CA PRO A 240 -1.16 -13.48 -2.03
C PRO A 240 -0.36 -13.98 -3.23
N THR A 241 -0.42 -15.27 -3.52
CA THR A 241 0.33 -15.83 -4.65
C THR A 241 -0.13 -15.22 -5.98
N PRO A 242 0.73 -15.16 -7.02
CA PRO A 242 0.33 -14.66 -8.34
C PRO A 242 -0.94 -15.34 -8.88
N ALA A 243 -1.10 -16.65 -8.63
CA ALA A 243 -2.29 -17.40 -9.02
C ALA A 243 -3.55 -16.93 -8.26
N GLN A 244 -3.47 -16.73 -6.95
CA GLN A 244 -4.58 -16.22 -6.14
C GLN A 244 -4.99 -14.80 -6.54
N ARG A 245 -4.01 -13.94 -6.84
CA ARG A 245 -4.25 -12.57 -7.31
C ARG A 245 -4.92 -12.56 -8.68
N LEU A 246 -4.45 -13.39 -9.61
CA LEU A 246 -5.06 -13.52 -10.93
C LEU A 246 -6.49 -14.07 -10.86
N ALA A 247 -6.75 -15.08 -10.02
CA ALA A 247 -8.11 -15.59 -9.81
C ALA A 247 -9.05 -14.49 -9.29
N ALA A 248 -8.60 -13.67 -8.33
CA ALA A 248 -9.38 -12.53 -7.85
C ALA A 248 -9.62 -11.46 -8.95
N CYS A 249 -8.66 -11.26 -9.86
CA CYS A 249 -8.81 -10.37 -11.01
C CYS A 249 -9.92 -10.85 -11.95
N ARG A 250 -9.96 -12.16 -12.26
CA ARG A 250 -10.98 -12.77 -13.14
C ARG A 250 -12.39 -12.60 -12.58
N ILE A 251 -12.58 -12.98 -11.31
CA ILE A 251 -13.87 -12.81 -10.60
C ILE A 251 -14.33 -11.34 -10.65
N SER A 252 -13.39 -10.39 -10.55
CA SER A 252 -13.72 -8.97 -10.51
C SER A 252 -13.93 -8.35 -11.89
N ALA A 253 -13.59 -9.04 -12.97
CA ALA A 253 -13.88 -8.63 -14.34
C ALA A 253 -15.27 -9.11 -14.80
N GLU A 254 -15.80 -10.15 -14.16
CA GLU A 254 -17.14 -10.71 -14.40
C GLU A 254 -18.25 -9.95 -13.64
N ALA A 255 -17.87 -9.09 -12.68
CA ALA A 255 -18.77 -8.36 -11.76
C ALA A 255 -18.80 -6.84 -12.02
#